data_AF-A0A954YEI5-F1
#
_entry.id   AF-A0A954YEI5-F1
#
_cell.length_a   1.000
_cell.length_b   1.000
_cell.length_c   1.000
_cell.angle_alpha   90.00
_cell.angle_beta   90.00
_cell.angle_gamma   90.00
#
_symmetry.space_group_name_H-M   'P 1'
#
loop_
_entity.id
_entity.type
_entity.pdbx_description
1 polymer ?
#
loop_
_entity_poly.entity_id
_entity_poly.type
_entity_poly.pdbx_seq_one_letter_code
_entity_poly.pdbx_strand_id
1 'polypeptide(L)'
;MNRHLLSSAAALIAALCGVAVASAENLHFTYLWHLEQPIYWPERQTTGADRYERAWQSILRTDAGATHPENDLRDIFSKADRVAAYQYRPRDCVDAIRWAPEAGAQVSFSGGLIENLMSLGAVGQLGYSSTWYSNFRQARGWTTTGGKPRIDMVLFSHHHALLPLCDDSTVRKEIQLYKAIYDDAWGASPAPSHGFFPSEMAFSERLIPILADEGVDWVIVSNEHLSRACENFPLMLGSGGANCEPPNAADVRNPAQANWYRVNISRGCAPANAYPFAYTPHRARYIDPDSGVASEVVVVPAAQAIGWQDGYNPIGLGHFDTLNTANPSGRPMLVLLAHDGDNAWGGGFSYYLEATPNLVSSANSAGYVATTVEQYLANHPVPANDFVHVEDGAWVNADGDFGSPTFLNWNWPLVNSGGQIDIPSGWAEDERNWAVITAAQNRVDT
;
A
#
# COMPACT_ATOMS: atom_id res chain seq x y z
N MET A 1 -31.05 78.46 -7.84
CA MET A 1 -31.33 77.23 -7.06
C MET A 1 -31.81 76.18 -8.05
N ASN A 2 -30.94 75.45 -8.76
CA ASN A 2 -30.01 74.40 -8.36
C ASN A 2 -30.71 73.14 -7.79
N ARG A 3 -30.53 72.03 -8.53
CA ARG A 3 -30.58 70.59 -8.15
C ARG A 3 -31.96 69.92 -8.06
N HIS A 4 -32.22 68.72 -8.57
CA HIS A 4 -31.47 67.73 -9.38
C HIS A 4 -32.50 66.72 -9.92
N LEU A 5 -32.44 66.40 -11.21
CA LEU A 5 -33.10 65.23 -11.83
C LEU A 5 -32.04 64.12 -11.89
N LEU A 6 -32.26 63.02 -11.16
CA LEU A 6 -31.43 61.82 -11.24
C LEU A 6 -32.16 60.78 -12.10
N SER A 7 -31.68 60.63 -13.33
CA SER A 7 -31.99 59.54 -14.24
C SER A 7 -31.11 58.33 -13.90
N SER A 8 -31.71 57.22 -13.46
CA SER A 8 -31.02 55.95 -13.25
C SER A 8 -30.88 55.19 -14.57
N ALA A 9 -29.66 55.11 -15.10
CA ALA A 9 -29.30 54.20 -16.18
C ALA A 9 -28.97 52.82 -15.60
N ALA A 10 -29.72 51.80 -15.98
CA ALA A 10 -29.40 50.41 -15.67
C ALA A 10 -28.38 49.88 -16.69
N ALA A 11 -27.14 49.65 -16.24
CA ALA A 11 -26.11 48.99 -17.02
C ALA A 11 -26.28 47.46 -16.90
N LEU A 12 -26.58 46.80 -18.02
CA LEU A 12 -26.61 45.36 -18.12
C LEU A 12 -25.16 44.85 -18.27
N ILE A 13 -24.58 44.32 -17.19
CA ILE A 13 -23.29 43.62 -17.24
C ILE A 13 -23.57 42.17 -17.66
N ALA A 14 -23.28 41.85 -18.91
CA ALA A 14 -23.24 40.47 -19.37
C ALA A 14 -21.97 39.80 -18.85
N ALA A 15 -22.11 38.94 -17.83
CA ALA A 15 -21.04 38.06 -17.38
C ALA A 15 -20.83 36.96 -18.44
N LEU A 16 -19.79 37.11 -19.24
CA LEU A 16 -19.23 36.02 -20.06
C LEU A 16 -18.57 35.02 -19.11
N CYS A 17 -19.33 34.01 -18.66
CA CYS A 17 -18.76 32.80 -18.11
C CYS A 17 -18.10 32.03 -19.26
N GLY A 18 -16.82 32.32 -19.52
CA GLY A 18 -15.98 31.44 -20.30
C GLY A 18 -15.85 30.12 -19.55
N VAL A 19 -16.49 29.06 -20.04
CA VAL A 19 -16.16 27.70 -19.63
C VAL A 19 -14.76 27.44 -20.17
N ALA A 20 -13.75 27.61 -19.32
CA ALA A 20 -12.41 27.13 -19.63
C ALA A 20 -12.53 25.60 -19.77
N VAL A 21 -12.42 25.10 -21.00
CA VAL A 21 -12.21 23.69 -21.23
C VAL A 21 -10.82 23.41 -20.69
N ALA A 22 -10.74 22.89 -19.46
CA ALA A 22 -9.48 22.40 -18.93
C ALA A 22 -8.93 21.38 -19.92
N SER A 23 -7.67 21.56 -20.33
CA SER A 23 -6.98 20.53 -21.11
C SER A 23 -7.01 19.24 -20.30
N ALA A 24 -7.29 18.11 -20.95
CA ALA A 24 -7.15 16.82 -20.30
C ALA A 24 -5.71 16.70 -19.78
N GLU A 25 -5.57 16.47 -18.48
CA GLU A 25 -4.27 16.19 -17.88
C GLU A 25 -3.76 14.83 -18.39
N ASN A 26 -2.44 14.67 -18.43
CA ASN A 26 -1.87 13.33 -18.59
C ASN A 26 -2.03 12.53 -17.30
N LEU A 27 -1.78 11.23 -17.36
CA LEU A 27 -1.82 10.40 -16.16
C LEU A 27 -0.87 10.90 -15.07
N HIS A 28 -1.25 10.59 -13.84
CA HIS A 28 -0.48 10.84 -12.63
C HIS A 28 0.19 9.55 -12.17
N PHE A 29 1.27 9.65 -11.40
CA PHE A 29 1.92 8.50 -10.80
C PHE A 29 2.55 8.83 -9.45
N THR A 30 2.74 7.80 -8.63
CA THR A 30 3.35 7.91 -7.30
C THR A 30 3.98 6.59 -6.89
N TYR A 31 4.60 6.56 -5.71
CA TYR A 31 5.32 5.41 -5.18
C TYR A 31 4.79 5.02 -3.80
N LEU A 32 4.78 3.72 -3.51
CA LEU A 32 4.71 3.20 -2.16
C LEU A 32 5.94 2.33 -1.91
N TRP A 33 6.73 2.70 -0.89
CA TRP A 33 7.84 1.87 -0.41
C TRP A 33 7.45 1.19 0.90
N HIS A 34 7.25 -0.12 0.83
CA HIS A 34 6.95 -0.93 2.00
C HIS A 34 8.23 -1.39 2.70
N LEU A 35 8.34 -1.16 4.00
CA LEU A 35 9.53 -1.48 4.78
C LEU A 35 9.10 -2.40 5.92
N GLU A 36 9.67 -3.60 5.97
CA GLU A 36 9.25 -4.59 6.95
C GLU A 36 10.37 -5.52 7.39
N GLN A 37 10.38 -5.88 8.68
CA GLN A 37 11.08 -7.03 9.21
C GLN A 37 10.22 -7.70 10.30
N PRO A 38 10.10 -9.04 10.31
CA PRO A 38 9.23 -9.73 11.22
C PRO A 38 9.69 -9.60 12.68
N ILE A 39 8.82 -10.02 13.60
CA ILE A 39 9.23 -10.38 14.95
C ILE A 39 9.99 -11.70 14.85
N TYR A 40 11.30 -11.64 15.08
CA TYR A 40 12.16 -12.81 14.99
C TYR A 40 12.07 -13.75 16.20
N TRP A 41 11.64 -13.24 17.35
CA TRP A 41 11.51 -14.03 18.57
C TRP A 41 10.17 -13.74 19.26
N PRO A 42 9.11 -14.49 18.94
CA PRO A 42 7.75 -14.22 19.44
C PRO A 42 7.52 -14.66 20.89
N GLU A 43 8.43 -15.45 21.48
CA GLU A 43 8.29 -15.83 22.89
C GLU A 43 8.49 -14.63 23.82
N ARG A 44 7.96 -14.78 25.03
CA ARG A 44 8.18 -13.82 26.13
C ARG A 44 9.67 -13.55 26.33
N GLN A 45 10.03 -12.27 26.32
CA GLN A 45 11.38 -11.81 26.58
C GLN A 45 11.87 -12.27 27.96
N THR A 46 13.14 -12.63 28.02
CA THR A 46 13.77 -13.12 29.25
C THR A 46 13.92 -12.05 30.33
N THR A 47 13.90 -10.78 29.97
CA THR A 47 14.09 -9.64 30.88
C THR A 47 13.06 -8.55 30.63
N GLY A 48 12.45 -7.98 31.67
CA GLY A 48 11.52 -6.86 31.55
C GLY A 48 10.03 -7.24 31.54
N ALA A 49 9.22 -6.39 30.91
CA ALA A 49 7.76 -6.55 30.81
C ALA A 49 7.37 -7.77 29.97
N ASP A 50 6.13 -8.23 30.09
CA ASP A 50 5.62 -9.34 29.26
C ASP A 50 5.39 -8.88 27.81
N ARG A 51 6.29 -9.28 26.90
CA ARG A 51 6.30 -8.95 25.47
C ARG A 51 7.27 -9.87 24.72
N TYR A 52 7.18 -9.92 23.40
CA TYR A 52 8.20 -10.55 22.54
C TYR A 52 9.53 -9.77 22.55
N GLU A 53 10.62 -10.42 22.12
CA GLU A 53 11.94 -9.79 22.00
C GLU A 53 12.06 -9.00 20.70
N ARG A 54 12.60 -7.77 20.80
CA ARG A 54 12.97 -6.96 19.64
C ARG A 54 14.33 -7.41 19.10
N ALA A 55 14.73 -6.88 17.94
CA ALA A 55 15.95 -7.26 17.23
C ALA A 55 17.21 -7.28 18.11
N TRP A 56 17.48 -6.23 18.90
CA TRP A 56 18.69 -6.20 19.72
C TRP A 56 18.68 -7.26 20.83
N GLN A 57 17.55 -7.46 21.50
CA GLN A 57 17.40 -8.50 22.52
C GLN A 57 17.59 -9.89 21.92
N SER A 58 16.98 -10.13 20.74
CA SER A 58 17.11 -11.39 20.01
C SER A 58 18.57 -11.66 19.63
N ILE A 59 19.30 -10.65 19.14
CA ILE A 59 20.75 -10.76 18.85
C ILE A 59 21.53 -11.17 20.09
N LEU A 60 21.32 -10.51 21.24
CA LEU A 60 22.04 -10.83 22.47
C LEU A 60 21.74 -12.25 22.96
N ARG A 61 20.50 -12.72 22.78
CA ARG A 61 20.09 -14.07 23.15
C ARG A 61 20.76 -15.11 22.25
N THR A 62 20.84 -14.87 20.94
CA THR A 62 21.58 -15.73 20.00
C THR A 62 23.09 -15.69 20.27
N ASP A 63 23.68 -14.53 20.54
CA ASP A 63 25.10 -14.39 20.93
C ASP A 63 25.41 -15.18 22.22
N ALA A 64 24.43 -15.32 23.12
CA ALA A 64 24.51 -16.12 24.34
C ALA A 64 24.28 -17.63 24.12
N GLY A 65 24.10 -18.07 22.87
CA GLY A 65 24.01 -19.48 22.48
C GLY A 65 22.59 -20.01 22.25
N ALA A 66 21.57 -19.14 22.15
CA ALA A 66 20.24 -19.58 21.75
C ALA A 66 20.20 -20.03 20.28
N THR A 67 19.39 -21.04 19.98
CA THR A 67 19.30 -21.65 18.63
C THR A 67 18.37 -20.92 17.68
N HIS A 68 17.52 -20.03 18.19
CA HIS A 68 16.61 -19.20 17.42
C HIS A 68 16.93 -17.70 17.61
N PRO A 69 16.33 -16.80 16.81
CA PRO A 69 15.89 -17.10 15.44
C PRO A 69 17.04 -17.76 14.64
N GLU A 70 16.69 -18.59 13.66
CA GLU A 70 17.71 -19.17 12.77
C GLU A 70 18.29 -18.12 11.81
N ASN A 71 17.57 -17.02 11.62
CA ASN A 71 18.00 -15.88 10.83
C ASN A 71 19.22 -15.18 11.45
N ASP A 72 20.20 -14.87 10.60
CA ASP A 72 21.31 -14.00 10.99
C ASP A 72 20.85 -12.54 11.06
N LEU A 73 20.40 -12.12 12.25
CA LEU A 73 19.94 -10.76 12.48
C LEU A 73 21.04 -9.71 12.32
N ARG A 74 22.31 -10.07 12.57
CA ARG A 74 23.42 -9.14 12.39
C ARG A 74 23.64 -8.88 10.90
N ASP A 75 23.62 -9.90 10.05
CA ASP A 75 23.65 -9.73 8.59
C ASP A 75 22.44 -8.91 8.10
N ILE A 76 21.23 -9.34 8.47
CA ILE A 76 19.97 -8.72 8.05
C ILE A 76 19.93 -7.22 8.32
N PHE A 77 20.28 -6.80 9.54
CA PHE A 77 20.17 -5.40 9.96
C PHE A 77 21.42 -4.57 9.63
N SER A 78 22.57 -5.16 9.31
CA SER A 78 23.80 -4.41 8.97
C SER A 78 24.04 -4.16 7.48
N LYS A 79 23.19 -4.70 6.60
CA LYS A 79 23.23 -4.40 5.15
C LYS A 79 23.11 -2.90 4.93
N ALA A 80 24.12 -2.31 4.29
CA ALA A 80 24.22 -0.84 4.12
C ALA A 80 22.99 -0.23 3.46
N ASP A 81 22.42 -0.92 2.45
CA ASP A 81 21.20 -0.47 1.79
C ASP A 81 19.98 -0.48 2.72
N ARG A 82 19.82 -1.52 3.57
CA ARG A 82 18.75 -1.55 4.59
C ARG A 82 18.93 -0.49 5.66
N VAL A 83 20.16 -0.34 6.18
CA VAL A 83 20.51 0.72 7.12
C VAL A 83 20.17 2.10 6.55
N ALA A 84 20.36 2.30 5.24
CA ALA A 84 20.00 3.53 4.56
C ALA A 84 18.48 3.66 4.36
N ALA A 85 17.81 2.61 3.87
CA ALA A 85 16.37 2.55 3.63
C ALA A 85 15.57 2.89 4.88
N TYR A 86 15.97 2.32 6.02
CA TYR A 86 15.31 2.52 7.31
C TYR A 86 15.62 3.86 7.99
N GLN A 87 16.56 4.67 7.48
CA GLN A 87 16.98 5.88 8.18
C GLN A 87 16.90 7.16 7.37
N TYR A 88 17.21 7.14 6.07
CA TYR A 88 17.36 8.38 5.31
C TYR A 88 17.11 8.27 3.81
N ARG A 89 17.19 7.08 3.21
CA ARG A 89 17.19 6.94 1.76
C ARG A 89 15.88 7.37 1.09
N PRO A 90 14.69 7.00 1.59
CA PRO A 90 13.43 7.55 1.09
C PRO A 90 13.38 9.08 1.12
N ARG A 91 13.91 9.69 2.19
CA ARG A 91 13.99 11.16 2.33
C ARG A 91 14.93 11.77 1.28
N ASP A 92 16.11 11.21 1.08
CA ASP A 92 17.05 11.67 0.05
C ASP A 92 16.44 11.59 -1.36
N CYS A 93 15.73 10.50 -1.65
CA CYS A 93 15.03 10.31 -2.92
C CYS A 93 13.97 11.39 -3.14
N VAL A 94 13.11 11.61 -2.14
CA VAL A 94 12.08 12.66 -2.23
C VAL A 94 12.70 14.06 -2.34
N ASP A 95 13.82 14.33 -1.68
CA ASP A 95 14.57 15.58 -1.83
C ASP A 95 15.04 15.81 -3.28
N ALA A 96 15.49 14.75 -3.95
CA ALA A 96 15.96 14.80 -5.33
C ALA A 96 14.83 15.06 -6.36
N ILE A 97 13.57 14.76 -6.01
CA ILE A 97 12.42 14.92 -6.91
C ILE A 97 11.48 16.06 -6.51
N ARG A 98 11.67 16.69 -5.33
CA ARG A 98 10.74 17.72 -4.82
C ARG A 98 10.68 19.00 -5.64
N TRP A 99 11.57 19.17 -6.63
CA TRP A 99 11.49 20.25 -7.61
C TRP A 99 10.22 20.12 -8.48
N ALA A 100 9.68 18.91 -8.65
CA ALA A 100 8.39 18.70 -9.28
C ALA A 100 7.25 19.08 -8.29
N PRO A 101 6.23 19.83 -8.72
CA PRO A 101 5.26 20.48 -7.83
C PRO A 101 4.58 19.57 -6.80
N GLU A 102 4.21 18.37 -7.23
CA GLU A 102 3.43 17.42 -6.42
C GLU A 102 4.22 16.17 -6.02
N ALA A 103 5.44 16.00 -6.52
CA ALA A 103 6.20 14.76 -6.37
C ALA A 103 6.45 14.38 -4.90
N GLY A 104 6.22 13.11 -4.60
CA GLY A 104 6.45 12.51 -3.30
C GLY A 104 6.21 11.01 -3.35
N ALA A 105 6.12 10.40 -2.18
CA ALA A 105 5.88 8.97 -2.02
C ALA A 105 5.07 8.70 -0.75
N GLN A 106 4.44 7.54 -0.74
CA GLN A 106 3.93 6.89 0.45
C GLN A 106 5.02 5.96 0.98
N VAL A 107 5.14 5.85 2.31
CA VAL A 107 6.06 4.92 2.96
C VAL A 107 5.32 4.22 4.08
N SER A 108 5.42 2.91 4.15
CA SER A 108 4.84 2.13 5.26
C SER A 108 5.95 1.40 6.01
N PHE A 109 5.83 1.36 7.33
CA PHE A 109 6.60 0.48 8.21
C PHE A 109 5.60 -0.39 8.97
N SER A 110 5.97 -1.62 9.37
CA SER A 110 5.25 -2.25 10.48
C SER A 110 5.65 -1.65 11.82
N GLY A 111 4.77 -1.84 12.81
CA GLY A 111 5.10 -1.54 14.20
C GLY A 111 6.27 -2.37 14.73
N GLY A 112 6.33 -3.65 14.34
CA GLY A 112 7.42 -4.57 14.68
C GLY A 112 8.78 -4.07 14.18
N LEU A 113 8.85 -3.57 12.93
CA LEU A 113 10.06 -2.96 12.40
C LEU A 113 10.43 -1.69 13.17
N ILE A 114 9.46 -0.80 13.45
CA ILE A 114 9.71 0.40 14.27
C ILE A 114 10.34 0.03 15.61
N GLU A 115 9.79 -0.99 16.29
CA GLU A 115 10.32 -1.47 17.56
C GLU A 115 11.72 -2.07 17.44
N ASN A 116 11.97 -2.86 16.39
CA ASN A 116 13.29 -3.41 16.08
C ASN A 116 14.33 -2.29 15.92
N LEU A 117 14.01 -1.25 15.15
CA LEU A 117 14.88 -0.09 14.92
C LEU A 117 15.08 0.74 16.18
N MET A 118 14.03 0.94 16.99
CA MET A 118 14.16 1.58 18.31
C MET A 118 15.13 0.79 19.21
N SER A 119 15.06 -0.53 19.21
CA SER A 119 15.96 -1.37 20.03
C SER A 119 17.43 -1.21 19.61
N LEU A 120 17.71 -1.21 18.30
CA LEU A 120 19.05 -1.08 17.74
C LEU A 120 19.60 0.34 17.92
N GLY A 121 18.79 1.35 17.64
CA GLY A 121 19.14 2.77 17.78
C GLY A 121 19.39 3.19 19.22
N ALA A 122 18.65 2.64 20.19
CA ALA A 122 18.86 2.93 21.61
C ALA A 122 20.26 2.55 22.12
N VAL A 123 20.89 1.55 21.52
CA VAL A 123 22.25 1.08 21.86
C VAL A 123 23.30 1.45 20.82
N GLY A 124 22.92 2.14 19.74
CA GLY A 124 23.82 2.57 18.67
C GLY A 124 24.50 1.42 17.92
N GLN A 125 23.78 0.33 17.68
CA GLN A 125 24.34 -0.89 17.06
C GLN A 125 23.93 -1.02 15.59
N LEU A 126 24.75 -1.76 14.83
CA LEU A 126 24.52 -2.09 13.41
C LEU A 126 24.27 -0.90 12.47
N GLY A 127 24.74 0.30 12.85
CA GLY A 127 24.60 1.52 12.04
C GLY A 127 23.32 2.32 12.28
N TYR A 128 22.49 1.94 13.26
CA TYR A 128 21.27 2.67 13.61
C TYR A 128 21.54 3.76 14.66
N SER A 129 21.11 4.97 14.36
CA SER A 129 21.15 6.11 15.29
C SER A 129 20.04 6.03 16.33
N SER A 130 20.25 6.63 17.51
CA SER A 130 19.17 6.87 18.48
C SER A 130 18.08 7.81 17.95
N THR A 131 18.35 8.52 16.85
CA THR A 131 17.43 9.41 16.13
C THR A 131 17.18 8.93 14.69
N TRP A 132 17.22 7.61 14.45
CA TRP A 132 17.08 6.97 13.13
C TRP A 132 15.88 7.50 12.31
N TYR A 133 14.77 7.82 12.98
CA TYR A 133 13.52 8.31 12.37
C TYR A 133 13.56 9.78 11.93
N SER A 134 14.60 10.54 12.29
CA SER A 134 14.63 12.02 12.15
C SER A 134 14.47 12.51 10.70
N ASN A 135 15.01 11.78 9.71
CA ASN A 135 14.86 12.14 8.31
C ASN A 135 13.40 11.97 7.84
N PHE A 136 12.72 10.91 8.26
CA PHE A 136 11.30 10.74 7.94
C PHE A 136 10.48 11.88 8.53
N ARG A 137 10.72 12.25 9.80
CA ARG A 137 10.04 13.40 10.43
C ARG A 137 10.28 14.71 9.67
N GLN A 138 11.52 14.95 9.23
CA GLN A 138 11.85 16.11 8.40
C GLN A 138 11.06 16.10 7.09
N ALA A 139 11.06 14.96 6.39
CA ALA A 139 10.43 14.81 5.08
C ALA A 139 8.90 14.92 5.13
N ARG A 140 8.28 14.41 6.19
CA ARG A 140 6.83 14.58 6.44
C ARG A 140 6.44 16.06 6.51
N GLY A 141 7.34 16.92 6.97
CA GLY A 141 7.15 18.37 7.00
C GLY A 141 7.27 19.05 5.63
N TRP A 142 7.71 18.35 4.58
CA TRP A 142 7.75 18.89 3.22
C TRP A 142 6.40 18.70 2.55
N THR A 143 5.93 19.74 1.88
CA THR A 143 4.62 19.72 1.23
C THR A 143 4.71 19.84 -0.28
N THR A 144 3.76 19.23 -0.96
CA THR A 144 3.38 19.53 -2.34
C THR A 144 2.88 20.98 -2.45
N THR A 145 2.68 21.47 -3.68
CA THR A 145 2.06 22.78 -3.92
C THR A 145 0.63 22.88 -3.38
N GLY A 146 -0.10 21.77 -3.23
CA GLY A 146 -1.42 21.71 -2.61
C GLY A 146 -1.39 21.52 -1.08
N GLY A 147 -0.22 21.59 -0.44
CA GLY A 147 -0.08 21.54 1.02
C GLY A 147 -0.18 20.14 1.62
N LYS A 148 -0.08 19.09 0.80
CA LYS A 148 -0.09 17.69 1.25
C LYS A 148 1.33 17.19 1.51
N PRO A 149 1.56 16.24 2.44
CA PRO A 149 2.90 15.70 2.70
C PRO A 149 3.54 15.09 1.44
N ARG A 150 4.84 15.31 1.24
CA ARG A 150 5.63 14.64 0.17
C ARG A 150 6.14 13.26 0.59
N ILE A 151 6.32 13.03 1.89
CA ILE A 151 6.38 11.68 2.45
C ILE A 151 5.15 11.51 3.31
N ASP A 152 4.26 10.65 2.86
CA ASP A 152 3.11 10.23 3.65
C ASP A 152 3.41 8.89 4.32
N MET A 153 3.51 8.89 5.65
CA MET A 153 3.76 7.67 6.43
C MET A 153 2.42 6.97 6.63
N VAL A 154 2.05 6.08 5.72
CA VAL A 154 0.74 5.44 5.74
C VAL A 154 0.58 4.52 6.95
N LEU A 155 -0.67 4.35 7.38
CA LEU A 155 -1.03 3.39 8.41
C LEU A 155 -0.80 1.96 7.91
N PHE A 156 -0.44 1.07 8.83
CA PHE A 156 -0.14 -0.33 8.56
C PHE A 156 -0.55 -1.19 9.76
N SER A 157 -0.55 -2.52 9.64
CA SER A 157 -0.73 -3.42 10.78
C SER A 157 0.53 -3.43 11.67
N HIS A 158 0.39 -3.60 12.98
CA HIS A 158 1.57 -3.51 13.86
C HIS A 158 2.53 -4.67 13.62
N HIS A 159 2.02 -5.88 13.44
CA HIS A 159 2.82 -7.11 13.31
C HIS A 159 2.84 -7.69 11.90
N HIS A 160 2.53 -6.90 10.87
CA HIS A 160 2.41 -7.38 9.49
C HIS A 160 1.38 -8.52 9.34
N ALA A 161 0.27 -8.41 10.06
CA ALA A 161 -0.80 -9.39 10.05
C ALA A 161 -1.56 -9.39 8.72
N LEU A 162 -1.86 -10.58 8.19
CA LEU A 162 -2.70 -10.74 7.00
C LEU A 162 -4.17 -10.52 7.37
N LEU A 163 -4.56 -9.24 7.45
CA LEU A 163 -5.82 -8.79 8.03
C LEU A 163 -7.06 -9.51 7.49
N PRO A 164 -7.20 -9.84 6.18
CA PRO A 164 -8.33 -10.60 5.66
C PRO A 164 -8.49 -12.02 6.20
N LEU A 165 -7.55 -12.56 6.98
CA LEU A 165 -7.70 -13.84 7.68
C LEU A 165 -7.86 -13.70 9.21
N CYS A 166 -7.84 -12.49 9.76
CA CYS A 166 -7.97 -12.26 11.19
C CYS A 166 -9.40 -11.89 11.61
N ASP A 167 -9.78 -12.21 12.85
CA ASP A 167 -11.02 -11.72 13.46
C ASP A 167 -11.01 -10.18 13.64
N ASP A 168 -12.21 -9.58 13.60
CA ASP A 168 -12.39 -8.12 13.64
C ASP A 168 -11.73 -7.45 14.86
N SER A 169 -11.79 -8.10 16.01
CA SER A 169 -11.17 -7.61 17.25
C SER A 169 -9.64 -7.54 17.13
N THR A 170 -9.02 -8.48 16.41
CA THR A 170 -7.58 -8.49 16.14
C THR A 170 -7.20 -7.49 15.07
N VAL A 171 -7.96 -7.39 13.98
CA VAL A 171 -7.75 -6.34 12.97
C VAL A 171 -7.76 -4.96 13.62
N ARG A 172 -8.74 -4.68 14.48
CA ARG A 172 -8.83 -3.42 15.21
C ARG A 172 -7.62 -3.19 16.13
N LYS A 173 -7.21 -4.20 16.89
CA LYS A 173 -6.04 -4.11 17.78
C LYS A 173 -4.75 -3.85 17.00
N GLU A 174 -4.53 -4.51 15.86
CA GLU A 174 -3.37 -4.28 14.99
C GLU A 174 -3.25 -2.82 14.55
N ILE A 175 -4.37 -2.23 14.10
CA ILE A 175 -4.43 -0.82 13.68
C ILE A 175 -4.18 0.10 14.88
N GLN A 176 -4.81 -0.17 16.03
CA GLN A 176 -4.66 0.66 17.23
C GLN A 176 -3.25 0.60 17.81
N LEU A 177 -2.59 -0.57 17.78
CA LEU A 177 -1.20 -0.74 18.19
C LEU A 177 -0.26 0.04 17.25
N TYR A 178 -0.51 0.03 15.94
CA TYR A 178 0.28 0.84 15.02
C TYR A 178 0.10 2.34 15.29
N LYS A 179 -1.13 2.81 15.49
CA LYS A 179 -1.40 4.20 15.87
C LYS A 179 -0.74 4.60 17.18
N ALA A 180 -0.69 3.70 18.16
CA ALA A 180 -0.06 3.95 19.45
C ALA A 180 1.45 4.21 19.34
N ILE A 181 2.15 3.52 18.42
CA ILE A 181 3.59 3.72 18.18
C ILE A 181 3.90 4.81 17.15
N TYR A 182 2.88 5.29 16.41
CA TYR A 182 3.05 6.22 15.30
C TYR A 182 3.77 7.51 15.72
N ASP A 183 3.31 8.16 16.80
CA ASP A 183 3.89 9.44 17.24
C ASP A 183 5.31 9.27 17.79
N ASP A 184 5.60 8.11 18.40
CA ASP A 184 6.93 7.76 18.90
C ASP A 184 7.95 7.67 17.77
N ALA A 185 7.55 7.21 16.59
CA ALA A 185 8.42 7.13 15.42
C ALA A 185 8.37 8.41 14.56
N TRP A 186 7.18 8.86 14.20
CA TRP A 186 6.96 9.85 13.12
C TRP A 186 6.59 11.24 13.61
N GLY A 187 6.27 11.39 14.90
CA GLY A 187 5.81 12.62 15.51
C GLY A 187 4.36 12.98 15.17
N ALA A 188 3.71 13.73 16.08
CA ALA A 188 2.30 14.12 15.99
C ALA A 188 2.00 15.25 14.97
N SER A 189 3.03 15.87 14.39
CA SER A 189 2.89 16.96 13.41
C SER A 189 3.81 16.74 12.21
N PRO A 190 3.28 16.67 10.97
CA PRO A 190 1.85 16.71 10.63
C PRO A 190 1.07 15.54 11.23
N ALA A 191 -0.26 15.61 11.22
CA ALA A 191 -1.13 14.55 11.71
C ALA A 191 -0.82 13.20 11.02
N PRO A 192 -1.17 12.06 11.64
CA PRO A 192 -1.04 10.75 11.00
C PRO A 192 -1.71 10.70 9.62
N SER A 193 -1.18 9.85 8.73
CA SER A 193 -1.79 9.62 7.41
C SER A 193 -3.24 9.16 7.54
N HIS A 194 -4.08 9.55 6.59
CA HIS A 194 -5.42 8.97 6.41
C HIS A 194 -5.42 7.72 5.54
N GLY A 195 -4.25 7.35 5.00
CA GLY A 195 -4.06 6.19 4.15
C GLY A 195 -3.69 4.94 4.90
N PHE A 196 -4.12 3.79 4.38
CA PHE A 196 -3.75 2.47 4.88
C PHE A 196 -3.12 1.62 3.76
N PHE A 197 -1.99 0.98 4.07
CA PHE A 197 -1.46 -0.09 3.24
C PHE A 197 -1.74 -1.44 3.95
N PRO A 198 -2.50 -2.36 3.35
CA PRO A 198 -2.65 -3.70 3.90
C PRO A 198 -1.39 -4.51 3.69
N SER A 199 -1.04 -5.36 4.67
CA SER A 199 0.06 -6.32 4.54
C SER A 199 -0.12 -7.18 3.30
N GLU A 200 0.91 -7.29 2.47
CA GLU A 200 0.88 -8.01 1.19
C GLU A 200 -0.18 -7.46 0.21
N MET A 201 -0.62 -6.23 0.43
CA MET A 201 -1.78 -5.63 -0.25
C MET A 201 -3.06 -6.49 -0.12
N ALA A 202 -3.12 -7.36 0.90
CA ALA A 202 -4.22 -8.29 1.14
C ALA A 202 -5.45 -7.53 1.60
N PHE A 203 -6.48 -7.52 0.76
CA PHE A 203 -7.71 -6.79 1.03
C PHE A 203 -8.93 -7.70 0.92
N SER A 204 -9.93 -7.36 1.72
CA SER A 204 -11.30 -7.85 1.61
C SER A 204 -12.23 -6.72 2.04
N GLU A 205 -13.38 -6.59 1.38
CA GLU A 205 -14.36 -5.56 1.73
C GLU A 205 -14.86 -5.70 3.18
N ARG A 206 -14.71 -6.88 3.81
CA ARG A 206 -14.99 -7.10 5.24
C ARG A 206 -14.16 -6.20 6.17
N LEU A 207 -13.02 -5.70 5.72
CA LEU A 207 -12.17 -4.80 6.51
C LEU A 207 -12.72 -3.37 6.56
N ILE A 208 -13.58 -2.97 5.60
CA ILE A 208 -14.03 -1.59 5.41
C ILE A 208 -14.67 -1.00 6.69
N PRO A 209 -15.57 -1.68 7.42
CA PRO A 209 -16.15 -1.12 8.64
C PRO A 209 -15.10 -0.75 9.68
N ILE A 210 -14.11 -1.61 9.90
CA ILE A 210 -13.05 -1.38 10.90
C ILE A 210 -12.13 -0.27 10.43
N LEU A 211 -11.72 -0.26 9.15
CA LEU A 211 -10.89 0.81 8.59
C LEU A 211 -11.58 2.18 8.74
N ALA A 212 -12.87 2.26 8.39
CA ALA A 212 -13.66 3.47 8.52
C ALA A 212 -13.81 3.94 9.98
N ASP A 213 -14.12 3.02 10.91
CA ASP A 213 -14.19 3.33 12.35
C ASP A 213 -12.85 3.80 12.92
N GLU A 214 -11.76 3.27 12.37
CA GLU A 214 -10.39 3.68 12.69
C GLU A 214 -9.95 4.92 11.89
N GLY A 215 -10.84 5.62 11.18
CA GLY A 215 -10.54 6.89 10.52
C GLY A 215 -9.56 6.78 9.35
N VAL A 216 -9.58 5.63 8.66
CA VAL A 216 -8.90 5.46 7.36
C VAL A 216 -9.81 6.00 6.27
N ASP A 217 -9.34 6.98 5.50
CA ASP A 217 -10.09 7.56 4.38
C ASP A 217 -9.86 6.81 3.08
N TRP A 218 -8.65 6.27 2.90
CA TRP A 218 -8.27 5.54 1.69
C TRP A 218 -7.35 4.35 1.98
N VAL A 219 -7.48 3.29 1.19
CA VAL A 219 -6.70 2.06 1.31
C VAL A 219 -6.13 1.66 -0.04
N ILE A 220 -4.88 1.21 -0.05
CA ILE A 220 -4.22 0.70 -1.27
C ILE A 220 -4.64 -0.74 -1.50
N VAL A 221 -5.05 -1.06 -2.73
CA VAL A 221 -5.46 -2.42 -3.14
C VAL A 221 -4.79 -2.80 -4.45
N SER A 222 -4.67 -4.09 -4.75
CA SER A 222 -4.14 -4.51 -6.06
C SER A 222 -5.15 -4.17 -7.16
N ASN A 223 -4.68 -3.55 -8.23
CA ASN A 223 -5.55 -3.27 -9.38
C ASN A 223 -6.09 -4.53 -10.07
N GLU A 224 -5.45 -5.66 -9.87
CA GLU A 224 -5.93 -6.93 -10.42
C GLU A 224 -7.25 -7.34 -9.78
N HIS A 225 -7.48 -7.04 -8.50
CA HIS A 225 -8.71 -7.41 -7.78
C HIS A 225 -9.94 -6.56 -8.17
N LEU A 226 -9.73 -5.34 -8.66
CA LEU A 226 -10.80 -4.59 -9.34
C LEU A 226 -11.10 -5.17 -10.73
N SER A 227 -10.03 -5.57 -11.42
CA SER A 227 -10.06 -6.06 -12.80
C SER A 227 -10.73 -7.44 -12.91
N ARG A 228 -10.41 -8.35 -11.99
CA ARG A 228 -10.97 -9.70 -11.90
C ARG A 228 -12.46 -9.70 -11.56
N ALA A 229 -12.92 -8.68 -10.85
CA ALA A 229 -14.32 -8.44 -10.57
C ALA A 229 -15.14 -7.90 -11.76
N CYS A 230 -14.54 -7.61 -12.92
CA CYS A 230 -15.27 -7.11 -14.10
C CYS A 230 -15.95 -8.23 -14.90
N GLU A 231 -17.18 -7.98 -15.38
CA GLU A 231 -18.01 -8.92 -16.18
C GLU A 231 -17.28 -9.61 -17.35
N ASN A 232 -16.32 -8.93 -17.97
CA ASN A 232 -15.59 -9.41 -19.13
C ASN A 232 -14.08 -9.57 -18.88
N PHE A 233 -13.68 -9.90 -17.64
CA PHE A 233 -12.29 -10.17 -17.30
C PHE A 233 -11.66 -11.17 -18.30
N PRO A 234 -10.53 -10.82 -18.97
CA PRO A 234 -9.93 -11.62 -20.02
C PRO A 234 -9.07 -12.73 -19.42
N LEU A 235 -9.72 -13.65 -18.72
CA LEU A 235 -9.07 -14.75 -18.03
C LEU A 235 -8.21 -15.56 -19.00
N MET A 236 -6.95 -15.75 -18.60
CA MET A 236 -6.00 -16.64 -19.25
C MET A 236 -5.27 -17.36 -18.13
N LEU A 237 -5.38 -18.69 -18.04
CA LEU A 237 -4.75 -19.48 -16.98
C LEU A 237 -3.36 -19.96 -17.39
N GLY A 238 -2.46 -20.10 -16.40
CA GLY A 238 -1.14 -20.70 -16.54
C GLY A 238 -0.06 -19.70 -16.93
N SER A 239 1.08 -20.21 -17.43
CA SER A 239 2.27 -19.40 -17.72
C SER A 239 1.97 -18.26 -18.69
N GLY A 240 2.32 -17.03 -18.30
CA GLY A 240 1.96 -15.80 -19.03
C GLY A 240 0.51 -15.34 -18.85
N GLY A 241 -0.23 -15.99 -17.94
CA GLY A 241 -1.60 -15.71 -17.53
C GLY A 241 -1.73 -15.44 -16.02
N ALA A 242 -2.91 -15.72 -15.47
CA ALA A 242 -3.14 -15.83 -14.03
C ALA A 242 -2.69 -17.23 -13.56
N ASN A 243 -1.92 -17.26 -12.47
CA ASN A 243 -1.45 -18.49 -11.82
C ASN A 243 -2.25 -18.78 -10.53
N CYS A 244 -3.46 -18.25 -10.43
CA CYS A 244 -4.42 -18.47 -9.35
C CYS A 244 -5.78 -18.91 -9.92
N GLU A 245 -6.71 -19.20 -9.04
CA GLU A 245 -8.08 -19.55 -9.36
C GLU A 245 -8.79 -18.48 -10.23
N PRO A 246 -9.71 -18.89 -11.12
CA PRO A 246 -10.55 -17.95 -11.86
C PRO A 246 -11.42 -17.13 -10.89
N PRO A 247 -11.87 -15.92 -11.31
CA PRO A 247 -12.76 -15.12 -10.47
C PRO A 247 -14.04 -15.89 -10.10
N ASN A 248 -14.45 -15.76 -8.85
CA ASN A 248 -15.72 -16.33 -8.39
C ASN A 248 -16.88 -15.53 -9.03
N ALA A 249 -17.88 -16.23 -9.55
CA ALA A 249 -19.04 -15.59 -10.18
C ALA A 249 -19.80 -14.63 -9.25
N ALA A 250 -19.71 -14.82 -7.93
CA ALA A 250 -20.28 -13.90 -6.95
C ALA A 250 -19.52 -12.56 -6.85
N ASP A 251 -18.22 -12.56 -7.15
CA ASP A 251 -17.36 -11.37 -7.13
C ASP A 251 -17.35 -10.60 -8.45
N VAL A 252 -17.88 -11.19 -9.53
CA VAL A 252 -18.04 -10.53 -10.82
C VAL A 252 -19.20 -9.52 -10.76
N ARG A 253 -18.91 -8.33 -10.24
CA ARG A 253 -19.89 -7.27 -9.95
C ARG A 253 -19.57 -5.93 -10.61
N ASN A 254 -18.35 -5.76 -11.11
CA ASN A 254 -17.93 -4.55 -11.82
C ASN A 254 -18.35 -4.58 -13.29
N PRO A 255 -18.68 -3.42 -13.89
CA PRO A 255 -19.11 -3.36 -15.28
C PRO A 255 -18.02 -3.80 -16.24
N ALA A 256 -18.43 -4.30 -17.41
CA ALA A 256 -17.51 -4.66 -18.49
C ALA A 256 -16.60 -3.48 -18.92
N GLN A 257 -15.33 -3.79 -19.18
CA GLN A 257 -14.29 -2.81 -19.52
C GLN A 257 -13.81 -2.97 -20.96
N ALA A 258 -13.43 -1.84 -21.58
CA ALA A 258 -13.06 -1.81 -23.01
C ALA A 258 -11.59 -2.15 -23.27
N ASN A 259 -10.68 -1.76 -22.37
CA ASN A 259 -9.23 -1.92 -22.55
C ASN A 259 -8.61 -2.72 -21.41
N TRP A 260 -7.61 -3.53 -21.78
CA TRP A 260 -6.91 -4.44 -20.88
C TRP A 260 -5.41 -4.34 -21.11
N TYR A 261 -4.66 -4.13 -20.03
CA TYR A 261 -3.21 -4.05 -20.07
C TYR A 261 -2.59 -5.22 -19.33
N ARG A 262 -1.89 -6.09 -20.06
CA ARG A 262 -1.25 -7.29 -19.52
C ARG A 262 0.25 -7.08 -19.42
N VAL A 263 0.81 -7.29 -18.23
CA VAL A 263 2.24 -7.09 -17.97
C VAL A 263 2.82 -8.37 -17.38
N ASN A 264 3.83 -8.93 -18.04
CA ASN A 264 4.54 -10.10 -17.53
C ASN A 264 5.53 -9.70 -16.42
N ILE A 265 5.59 -10.51 -15.37
CA ILE A 265 6.54 -10.33 -14.27
C ILE A 265 7.44 -11.56 -14.13
N SER A 266 8.56 -11.39 -13.41
CA SER A 266 9.59 -12.44 -13.24
C SER A 266 9.12 -13.67 -12.45
N ARG A 267 7.86 -13.71 -12.02
CA ARG A 267 7.19 -14.86 -11.37
C ARG A 267 6.42 -15.76 -12.33
N GLY A 268 6.50 -15.50 -13.65
CA GLY A 268 5.91 -16.38 -14.67
C GLY A 268 4.40 -16.20 -14.87
N CYS A 269 3.77 -15.26 -14.17
CA CYS A 269 2.41 -14.79 -14.45
C CYS A 269 2.43 -13.47 -15.24
N ALA A 270 1.28 -13.07 -15.76
CA ALA A 270 1.07 -11.76 -16.35
C ALA A 270 -0.33 -11.25 -16.01
N PRO A 271 -0.50 -10.57 -14.86
CA PRO A 271 -1.76 -9.93 -14.49
C PRO A 271 -2.30 -9.03 -15.61
N ALA A 272 -3.61 -9.04 -15.80
CA ALA A 272 -4.30 -8.22 -16.80
C ALA A 272 -5.22 -7.22 -16.13
N ASN A 273 -4.95 -5.93 -16.34
CA ASN A 273 -5.65 -4.86 -15.63
C ASN A 273 -6.50 -4.02 -16.56
N ALA A 274 -7.75 -3.77 -16.17
CA ALA A 274 -8.64 -2.89 -16.91
C ALA A 274 -8.15 -1.44 -16.83
N TYR A 275 -8.09 -0.71 -17.95
CA TYR A 275 -7.74 0.71 -17.93
C TYR A 275 -8.72 1.57 -18.75
N PRO A 276 -9.12 2.74 -18.23
CA PRO A 276 -8.59 3.40 -17.02
C PRO A 276 -9.12 2.88 -15.68
N PHE A 277 -10.16 2.06 -15.68
CA PHE A 277 -10.91 1.62 -14.49
C PHE A 277 -10.04 1.19 -13.30
N ALA A 278 -9.19 0.18 -13.47
CA ALA A 278 -8.34 -0.31 -12.38
C ALA A 278 -7.05 0.52 -12.17
N TYR A 279 -7.00 1.74 -12.70
CA TYR A 279 -5.92 2.71 -12.46
C TYR A 279 -6.47 4.05 -11.95
N THR A 280 -7.75 4.12 -11.62
CA THR A 280 -8.36 5.32 -11.04
C THR A 280 -8.88 4.98 -9.65
N PRO A 281 -8.69 5.82 -8.61
CA PRO A 281 -9.29 5.58 -7.30
C PRO A 281 -10.82 5.57 -7.34
N HIS A 282 -11.44 4.65 -6.61
CA HIS A 282 -12.90 4.44 -6.51
C HIS A 282 -13.34 4.35 -5.05
N ARG A 283 -14.64 4.23 -4.77
CA ARG A 283 -15.14 3.83 -3.45
C ARG A 283 -15.45 2.34 -3.45
N ALA A 284 -15.11 1.65 -2.37
CA ALA A 284 -15.64 0.31 -2.08
C ALA A 284 -16.62 0.41 -0.90
N ARG A 285 -17.55 -0.54 -0.80
CA ARG A 285 -18.59 -0.52 0.23
C ARG A 285 -18.86 -1.90 0.79
N TYR A 286 -18.86 -1.98 2.12
CA TYR A 286 -19.39 -3.11 2.86
C TYR A 286 -20.81 -2.80 3.33
N ILE A 287 -21.72 -3.76 3.15
CA ILE A 287 -23.06 -3.72 3.75
C ILE A 287 -23.10 -4.81 4.80
N ASP A 288 -23.29 -4.42 6.05
CA ASP A 288 -23.54 -5.38 7.14
C ASP A 288 -24.79 -6.20 6.80
N PRO A 289 -24.68 -7.53 6.68
CA PRO A 289 -25.79 -8.38 6.27
C PRO A 289 -26.90 -8.47 7.33
N ASP A 290 -26.60 -8.26 8.60
CA ASP A 290 -27.55 -8.35 9.72
C ASP A 290 -28.29 -7.02 9.93
N SER A 291 -27.58 -5.89 9.82
CA SER A 291 -28.13 -4.55 10.11
C SER A 291 -28.49 -3.73 8.87
N GLY A 292 -27.93 -4.04 7.71
CA GLY A 292 -28.04 -3.25 6.48
C GLY A 292 -27.26 -1.94 6.49
N VAL A 293 -26.44 -1.69 7.52
CA VAL A 293 -25.59 -0.48 7.62
C VAL A 293 -24.46 -0.56 6.60
N ALA A 294 -24.23 0.55 5.90
CA ALA A 294 -23.17 0.68 4.92
C ALA A 294 -21.94 1.36 5.52
N SER A 295 -20.76 0.77 5.31
CA SER A 295 -19.45 1.41 5.52
C SER A 295 -18.73 1.52 4.18
N GLU A 296 -17.94 2.58 3.99
CA GLU A 296 -17.23 2.83 2.74
C GLU A 296 -15.82 3.35 2.98
N VAL A 297 -14.94 3.11 2.00
CA VAL A 297 -13.57 3.61 1.96
C VAL A 297 -13.19 3.93 0.51
N VAL A 298 -12.29 4.87 0.28
CA VAL A 298 -11.68 5.04 -1.04
C VAL A 298 -10.64 3.94 -1.25
N VAL A 299 -10.74 3.21 -2.36
CA VAL A 299 -9.73 2.23 -2.78
C VAL A 299 -8.82 2.87 -3.83
N VAL A 300 -7.51 2.75 -3.62
CA VAL A 300 -6.46 3.30 -4.48
C VAL A 300 -5.74 2.12 -5.15
N PRO A 301 -5.99 1.87 -6.46
CA PRO A 301 -5.39 0.74 -7.14
C PRO A 301 -3.87 0.91 -7.31
N ALA A 302 -3.09 -0.02 -6.74
CA ALA A 302 -1.68 -0.17 -7.05
C ALA A 302 -1.51 -0.88 -8.39
N ALA A 303 -0.63 -0.35 -9.23
CA ALA A 303 -0.29 -0.96 -10.50
C ALA A 303 0.65 -2.16 -10.32
N GLN A 304 0.19 -3.24 -9.67
CA GLN A 304 1.04 -4.27 -9.06
C GLN A 304 2.16 -4.81 -9.99
N ALA A 305 1.85 -5.05 -11.27
CA ALA A 305 2.82 -5.62 -12.20
C ALA A 305 3.86 -4.60 -12.66
N ILE A 306 3.49 -3.32 -12.74
CA ILE A 306 4.40 -2.22 -13.04
C ILE A 306 5.25 -1.90 -11.80
N GLY A 307 4.63 -1.86 -10.62
CA GLY A 307 5.32 -1.73 -9.32
C GLY A 307 6.32 -2.85 -9.08
N TRP A 308 5.99 -4.09 -9.47
CA TRP A 308 6.93 -5.21 -9.47
C TRP A 308 8.14 -4.92 -10.37
N GLN A 309 7.92 -4.51 -11.62
CA GLN A 309 9.04 -4.22 -12.52
C GLN A 309 9.91 -3.06 -12.00
N ASP A 310 9.29 -2.01 -11.46
CA ASP A 310 9.97 -0.89 -10.81
C ASP A 310 10.80 -1.33 -9.59
N GLY A 311 10.31 -2.27 -8.77
CA GLY A 311 11.05 -2.80 -7.62
C GLY A 311 12.24 -3.69 -7.99
N TYR A 312 12.35 -4.16 -9.23
CA TYR A 312 13.43 -5.04 -9.67
C TYR A 312 14.39 -4.41 -10.69
N ASN A 313 13.98 -3.40 -11.46
CA ASN A 313 14.81 -2.73 -12.47
C ASN A 313 14.31 -1.30 -12.76
N PRO A 314 15.15 -0.41 -13.32
CA PRO A 314 14.68 0.87 -13.85
C PRO A 314 13.65 0.66 -14.97
N ILE A 315 12.50 1.32 -14.86
CA ILE A 315 11.49 1.36 -15.92
C ILE A 315 11.56 2.67 -16.73
N GLY A 316 11.07 2.63 -17.97
CA GLY A 316 10.88 3.82 -18.82
C GLY A 316 9.41 4.23 -18.90
N LEU A 317 9.10 5.17 -19.79
CA LEU A 317 7.74 5.71 -19.95
C LEU A 317 6.78 4.82 -20.75
N GLY A 318 7.23 3.69 -21.30
CA GLY A 318 6.41 2.88 -22.22
C GLY A 318 5.09 2.38 -21.62
N HIS A 319 5.06 2.07 -20.31
CA HIS A 319 3.81 1.76 -19.61
C HIS A 319 2.89 2.98 -19.55
N PHE A 320 3.45 4.14 -19.22
CA PHE A 320 2.69 5.38 -19.08
C PHE A 320 2.12 5.81 -20.43
N ASP A 321 2.93 5.75 -21.49
CA ASP A 321 2.52 6.05 -22.86
C ASP A 321 1.34 5.16 -23.30
N THR A 322 1.39 3.87 -22.97
CA THR A 322 0.29 2.94 -23.29
C THR A 322 -0.98 3.29 -22.54
N LEU A 323 -0.89 3.47 -21.22
CA LEU A 323 -2.04 3.76 -20.37
C LEU A 323 -2.66 5.12 -20.75
N ASN A 324 -1.83 6.13 -21.01
CA ASN A 324 -2.26 7.50 -21.29
C ASN A 324 -3.15 7.60 -22.55
N THR A 325 -3.10 6.61 -23.45
CA THR A 325 -3.98 6.55 -24.64
C THR A 325 -5.48 6.49 -24.30
N ALA A 326 -5.83 6.03 -23.09
CA ALA A 326 -7.20 5.96 -22.59
C ALA A 326 -7.41 6.79 -21.31
N ASN A 327 -6.54 7.79 -21.05
CA ASN A 327 -6.63 8.61 -19.85
C ASN A 327 -7.93 9.46 -19.83
N PRO A 328 -8.76 9.37 -18.78
CA PRO A 328 -9.98 10.16 -18.71
C PRO A 328 -9.68 11.63 -18.42
N SER A 329 -10.39 12.54 -19.09
CA SER A 329 -10.13 13.98 -19.03
C SER A 329 -10.50 14.67 -17.71
N GLY A 330 -11.37 14.06 -16.88
CA GLY A 330 -11.86 14.65 -15.63
C GLY A 330 -11.29 14.04 -14.35
N ARG A 331 -10.63 12.88 -14.43
CA ARG A 331 -10.10 12.13 -13.28
C ARG A 331 -8.94 11.23 -13.73
N PRO A 332 -7.79 11.81 -14.11
CA PRO A 332 -6.69 11.11 -14.77
C PRO A 332 -6.28 9.87 -13.97
N MET A 333 -5.84 8.80 -14.63
CA MET A 333 -5.33 7.61 -13.94
C MET A 333 -4.20 7.97 -12.98
N LEU A 334 -4.10 7.23 -11.88
CA LEU A 334 -3.00 7.24 -10.92
C LEU A 334 -2.27 5.90 -10.99
N VAL A 335 -1.07 5.89 -11.57
CA VAL A 335 -0.18 4.73 -11.55
C VAL A 335 0.60 4.72 -10.24
N LEU A 336 0.14 3.94 -9.27
CA LEU A 336 0.84 3.76 -7.98
C LEU A 336 1.80 2.57 -8.06
N LEU A 337 3.10 2.86 -7.98
CA LEU A 337 4.20 1.88 -8.02
C LEU A 337 4.51 1.42 -6.59
N ALA A 338 3.92 0.29 -6.18
CA ALA A 338 4.13 -0.31 -4.86
C ALA A 338 5.08 -1.51 -4.93
N HIS A 339 6.06 -1.54 -4.03
CA HIS A 339 6.93 -2.69 -3.78
C HIS A 339 7.66 -2.54 -2.43
N ASP A 340 8.38 -3.59 -2.02
CA ASP A 340 9.27 -3.56 -0.86
C ASP A 340 10.45 -2.61 -1.11
N GLY A 341 10.62 -1.61 -0.25
CA GLY A 341 11.66 -0.58 -0.31
C GLY A 341 12.95 -0.92 0.43
N ASP A 342 13.07 -2.13 0.97
CA ASP A 342 14.24 -2.64 1.73
C ASP A 342 14.73 -3.99 1.22
N ASN A 343 14.16 -4.46 0.11
CA ASN A 343 14.42 -5.76 -0.48
C ASN A 343 14.82 -5.65 -1.96
N ALA A 344 15.46 -6.71 -2.46
CA ALA A 344 15.90 -6.83 -3.85
C ALA A 344 16.64 -5.57 -4.36
N TRP A 345 16.34 -5.13 -5.59
CA TRP A 345 16.92 -3.91 -6.18
C TRP A 345 16.24 -2.63 -5.68
N GLY A 346 14.93 -2.69 -5.39
CA GLY A 346 14.12 -1.60 -4.86
C GLY A 346 14.57 -1.07 -3.49
N GLY A 347 15.34 -1.85 -2.73
CA GLY A 347 16.01 -1.38 -1.51
C GLY A 347 17.37 -0.69 -1.72
N GLY A 348 17.91 -0.71 -2.94
CA GLY A 348 19.28 -0.31 -3.23
C GLY A 348 19.48 1.19 -3.50
N PHE A 349 20.73 1.65 -3.37
CA PHE A 349 21.16 3.01 -3.74
C PHE A 349 20.61 3.45 -5.13
N SER A 350 20.82 2.62 -6.15
CA SER A 350 20.50 2.97 -7.55
C SER A 350 19.01 3.11 -7.80
N TYR A 351 18.16 2.37 -7.10
CA TYR A 351 16.71 2.57 -7.21
C TYR A 351 16.34 3.98 -6.75
N TYR A 352 16.73 4.32 -5.53
CA TYR A 352 16.32 5.55 -4.87
C TYR A 352 16.97 6.83 -5.44
N LEU A 353 18.26 6.79 -5.80
CA LEU A 353 18.98 8.01 -6.20
C LEU A 353 19.29 8.12 -7.69
N GLU A 354 18.98 7.10 -8.47
CA GLU A 354 19.18 7.13 -9.92
C GLU A 354 17.87 6.88 -10.64
N ALA A 355 17.27 5.70 -10.48
CA ALA A 355 16.10 5.30 -11.26
C ALA A 355 14.84 6.12 -10.96
N THR A 356 14.50 6.29 -9.68
CA THR A 356 13.33 7.09 -9.29
C THR A 356 13.44 8.55 -9.76
N PRO A 357 14.55 9.29 -9.50
CA PRO A 357 14.72 10.63 -10.03
C PRO A 357 14.73 10.71 -11.56
N ASN A 358 15.32 9.73 -12.24
CA ASN A 358 15.33 9.67 -13.70
C ASN A 358 13.93 9.46 -14.27
N LEU A 359 13.12 8.58 -13.66
CA LEU A 359 11.73 8.37 -14.05
C LEU A 359 10.92 9.65 -13.85
N VAL A 360 11.03 10.32 -12.69
CA VAL A 360 10.34 11.59 -12.44
C VAL A 360 10.75 12.68 -13.44
N SER A 361 12.05 12.82 -13.72
CA SER A 361 12.55 13.79 -14.70
C SER A 361 12.01 13.54 -16.10
N SER A 362 12.04 12.28 -16.55
CA SER A 362 11.55 11.88 -17.87
C SER A 362 10.03 12.07 -17.97
N ALA A 363 9.31 11.65 -16.92
CA ALA A 363 7.86 11.72 -16.85
C ALA A 363 7.37 13.18 -16.86
N ASN A 364 7.97 14.05 -16.05
CA ASN A 364 7.67 15.47 -16.03
C ASN A 364 7.96 16.13 -17.40
N SER A 365 9.04 15.74 -18.07
CA SER A 365 9.37 16.24 -19.42
C SER A 365 8.36 15.81 -20.49
N ALA A 366 7.73 14.65 -20.31
CA ALA A 366 6.64 14.15 -21.15
C ALA A 366 5.25 14.68 -20.73
N GLY A 367 5.18 15.47 -19.65
CA GLY A 367 3.95 16.06 -19.13
C GLY A 367 3.16 15.15 -18.20
N TYR A 368 3.69 14.01 -17.78
CA TYR A 368 3.10 13.19 -16.70
C TYR A 368 3.34 13.84 -15.34
N VAL A 369 2.44 13.61 -14.39
CA VAL A 369 2.46 14.28 -13.08
C VAL A 369 2.89 13.31 -11.98
N ALA A 370 4.08 13.54 -11.41
CA ALA A 370 4.48 12.88 -10.17
C ALA A 370 3.74 13.54 -8.99
N THR A 371 3.04 12.74 -8.18
CA THR A 371 2.17 13.23 -7.09
C THR A 371 2.29 12.38 -5.82
N THR A 372 1.46 12.65 -4.82
CA THR A 372 1.17 11.73 -3.69
C THR A 372 -0.31 11.38 -3.69
N VAL A 373 -0.70 10.25 -3.06
CA VAL A 373 -2.13 9.87 -3.01
C VAL A 373 -2.99 10.97 -2.40
N GLU A 374 -2.56 11.55 -1.27
CA GLU A 374 -3.24 12.68 -0.62
C GLU A 374 -3.39 13.91 -1.54
N GLN A 375 -2.36 14.22 -2.33
CA GLN A 375 -2.41 15.33 -3.28
C GLN A 375 -3.32 15.02 -4.47
N TYR A 376 -3.20 13.82 -5.03
CA TYR A 376 -4.05 13.35 -6.12
C TYR A 376 -5.53 13.37 -5.72
N LEU A 377 -5.89 12.80 -4.57
CA LEU A 377 -7.28 12.75 -4.10
C LEU A 377 -7.83 14.15 -3.76
N ALA A 378 -6.97 15.10 -3.36
CA ALA A 378 -7.38 16.49 -3.18
C ALA A 378 -7.68 17.19 -4.52
N ASN A 379 -6.90 16.91 -5.56
CA ASN A 379 -7.11 17.47 -6.90
C ASN A 379 -8.26 16.77 -7.67
N HIS A 380 -8.41 15.47 -7.45
CA HIS A 380 -9.32 14.59 -8.19
C HIS A 380 -10.16 13.73 -7.23
N PRO A 381 -11.08 14.36 -6.45
CA PRO A 381 -11.86 13.65 -5.45
C PRO A 381 -12.73 12.56 -6.07
N VAL A 382 -12.84 11.42 -5.39
CA VAL A 382 -13.67 10.30 -5.85
C VAL A 382 -15.16 10.64 -5.65
N PRO A 383 -15.99 10.60 -6.72
CA PRO A 383 -17.41 10.88 -6.63
C PRO A 383 -18.11 10.02 -5.58
N ALA A 384 -19.13 10.59 -4.92
CA ALA A 384 -19.83 9.92 -3.82
C ALA A 384 -20.63 8.67 -4.26
N ASN A 385 -20.87 8.50 -5.56
CA ASN A 385 -21.63 7.39 -6.14
C ASN A 385 -20.76 6.42 -6.98
N ASP A 386 -19.44 6.58 -6.97
CA ASP A 386 -18.51 5.78 -7.75
C ASP A 386 -18.07 4.54 -6.96
N PHE A 387 -19.00 3.59 -6.82
CA PHE A 387 -18.76 2.33 -6.12
C PHE A 387 -18.29 1.24 -7.06
N VAL A 388 -17.28 0.51 -6.62
CA VAL A 388 -16.77 -0.72 -7.24
C VAL A 388 -16.75 -1.84 -6.22
N HIS A 389 -16.73 -3.07 -6.72
CA HIS A 389 -16.40 -4.28 -5.96
C HIS A 389 -14.91 -4.54 -6.04
N VAL A 390 -14.28 -4.90 -4.93
CA VAL A 390 -12.91 -5.42 -4.91
C VAL A 390 -12.99 -6.90 -4.55
N GLU A 391 -12.52 -7.77 -5.45
CA GLU A 391 -12.37 -9.20 -5.11
C GLU A 391 -11.39 -9.33 -3.94
N ASP A 392 -11.64 -10.28 -3.05
CA ASP A 392 -10.69 -10.60 -2.00
C ASP A 392 -9.33 -11.02 -2.61
N GLY A 393 -8.24 -10.75 -1.91
CA GLY A 393 -6.93 -11.30 -2.25
C GLY A 393 -5.76 -10.35 -1.97
N ALA A 394 -4.55 -10.89 -2.14
CA ALA A 394 -3.28 -10.17 -2.00
C ALA A 394 -2.72 -9.75 -3.36
N TRP A 395 -1.63 -8.97 -3.37
CA TRP A 395 -0.86 -8.80 -4.60
C TRP A 395 -0.19 -10.11 -5.03
N VAL A 396 0.31 -10.14 -6.26
CA VAL A 396 1.19 -11.24 -6.68
C VAL A 396 2.52 -11.17 -5.93
N ASN A 397 2.84 -12.22 -5.17
CA ASN A 397 4.07 -12.36 -4.40
C ASN A 397 5.00 -13.46 -4.96
N ALA A 398 6.23 -13.46 -4.46
CA ALA A 398 7.32 -14.36 -4.72
C ALA A 398 7.09 -15.81 -4.31
N ASP A 399 6.32 -16.03 -3.25
CA ASP A 399 6.31 -17.30 -2.50
C ASP A 399 5.14 -18.23 -2.87
N GLY A 400 4.36 -17.88 -3.88
CA GLY A 400 3.33 -18.76 -4.45
C GLY A 400 1.91 -18.21 -4.36
N ASP A 401 1.70 -17.05 -3.72
CA ASP A 401 0.45 -16.31 -3.88
C ASP A 401 0.48 -15.51 -5.19
N PHE A 402 -0.32 -15.93 -6.16
CA PHE A 402 -0.48 -15.23 -7.43
C PHE A 402 -1.73 -14.36 -7.44
N GLY A 403 -2.05 -13.73 -6.31
CA GLY A 403 -3.26 -12.94 -6.12
C GLY A 403 -4.49 -13.83 -5.99
N SER A 404 -4.36 -14.94 -5.25
CA SER A 404 -5.45 -15.86 -4.94
C SER A 404 -6.48 -15.18 -4.03
N PRO A 405 -7.78 -15.15 -4.41
CA PRO A 405 -8.83 -14.67 -3.53
C PRO A 405 -9.02 -15.44 -2.23
N THR A 406 -8.43 -16.63 -2.13
CA THR A 406 -8.43 -17.43 -0.90
C THR A 406 -7.18 -17.24 -0.05
N PHE A 407 -6.29 -16.31 -0.44
CA PHE A 407 -5.01 -16.03 0.24
C PHE A 407 -4.16 -17.30 0.37
N LEU A 408 -4.14 -18.12 -0.69
CA LEU A 408 -3.71 -19.52 -0.66
C LEU A 408 -2.31 -19.70 -0.06
N ASN A 409 -1.38 -18.76 -0.26
CA ASN A 409 -0.02 -18.84 0.29
C ASN A 409 0.03 -18.78 1.81
N TRP A 410 -0.96 -18.18 2.45
CA TRP A 410 -1.05 -18.06 3.91
C TRP A 410 -2.18 -18.91 4.49
N ASN A 411 -2.92 -19.62 3.65
CA ASN A 411 -4.08 -20.43 4.04
C ASN A 411 -4.08 -21.77 3.30
N TRP A 412 -2.90 -22.38 3.19
CA TRP A 412 -2.72 -23.59 2.40
C TRP A 412 -3.53 -24.76 2.99
N PRO A 413 -4.33 -25.48 2.17
CA PRO A 413 -5.22 -26.51 2.70
C PRO A 413 -4.46 -27.72 3.23
N LEU A 414 -5.09 -28.48 4.12
CA LEU A 414 -4.57 -29.77 4.59
C LEU A 414 -4.38 -30.74 3.41
N VAL A 415 -3.16 -31.25 3.25
CA VAL A 415 -2.81 -32.22 2.20
C VAL A 415 -2.25 -33.52 2.79
N ASN A 416 -2.41 -34.61 2.05
CA ASN A 416 -1.78 -35.89 2.35
C ASN A 416 -0.30 -35.91 1.87
N SER A 417 0.41 -37.02 2.11
CA SER A 417 1.82 -37.17 1.71
C SER A 417 2.07 -37.13 0.19
N GLY A 418 1.02 -37.27 -0.61
CA GLY A 418 1.05 -37.10 -2.07
C GLY A 418 0.72 -35.68 -2.54
N GLY A 419 0.52 -34.72 -1.63
CA GLY A 419 0.16 -33.34 -1.94
C GLY A 419 -1.30 -33.15 -2.37
N GLN A 420 -2.16 -34.14 -2.19
CA GLN A 420 -3.59 -34.04 -2.50
C GLN A 420 -4.36 -33.55 -1.27
N ILE A 421 -5.37 -32.71 -1.48
CA ILE A 421 -6.24 -32.22 -0.40
C ILE A 421 -6.86 -33.40 0.36
N ASP A 422 -6.66 -33.42 1.68
CA ASP A 422 -7.18 -34.42 2.61
C ASP A 422 -7.53 -33.71 3.92
N ILE A 423 -8.75 -33.18 4.02
CA ILE A 423 -9.18 -32.45 5.21
C ILE A 423 -9.19 -33.34 6.46
N PRO A 424 -9.67 -34.61 6.43
CA PRO A 424 -9.71 -35.45 7.62
C PRO A 424 -8.34 -35.87 8.16
N SER A 425 -7.38 -36.18 7.28
CA SER A 425 -6.11 -36.83 7.67
C SER A 425 -4.86 -36.06 7.26
N GLY A 426 -5.02 -34.96 6.53
CA GLY A 426 -3.92 -34.17 6.02
C GLY A 426 -3.29 -33.24 7.05
N TRP A 427 -2.18 -32.64 6.63
CA TRP A 427 -1.41 -31.69 7.40
C TRP A 427 -0.84 -30.61 6.48
N ALA A 428 -0.93 -29.36 6.92
CA ALA A 428 -0.26 -28.21 6.31
C ALA A 428 0.09 -27.24 7.44
N GLU A 429 1.24 -26.59 7.36
CA GLU A 429 1.72 -25.68 8.40
C GLU A 429 0.76 -24.49 8.58
N ASP A 430 0.36 -23.85 7.49
CA ASP A 430 -0.47 -22.64 7.51
C ASP A 430 -1.84 -22.85 8.18
N GLU A 431 -2.59 -23.87 7.75
CA GLU A 431 -3.88 -24.21 8.37
C GLU A 431 -3.73 -24.54 9.86
N ARG A 432 -2.63 -25.19 10.27
CA ARG A 432 -2.38 -25.53 11.67
C ARG A 432 -1.99 -24.31 12.49
N ASN A 433 -1.27 -23.35 11.91
CA ASN A 433 -0.99 -22.07 12.52
C ASN A 433 -2.30 -21.30 12.76
N TRP A 434 -3.21 -21.25 11.78
CA TRP A 434 -4.53 -20.66 11.96
C TRP A 434 -5.34 -21.34 13.05
N ALA A 435 -5.35 -22.67 13.14
CA ALA A 435 -6.05 -23.37 14.21
C ALA A 435 -5.60 -22.92 15.62
N VAL A 436 -4.31 -22.67 15.82
CA VAL A 436 -3.77 -22.17 17.08
C VAL A 436 -4.15 -20.70 17.31
N ILE A 437 -4.02 -19.85 16.28
CA ILE A 437 -4.37 -18.43 16.34
C ILE A 437 -5.86 -18.26 16.66
N THR A 438 -6.75 -18.96 15.95
CA THR A 438 -8.20 -18.94 16.19
C THR A 438 -8.56 -19.48 17.57
N ALA A 439 -7.89 -20.52 18.07
CA ALA A 439 -8.11 -21.01 19.44
C ALA A 439 -7.70 -19.97 20.50
N ALA A 440 -6.57 -19.29 20.30
CA ALA A 440 -6.12 -18.22 21.17
C ALA A 440 -7.09 -17.02 21.12
N GLN A 441 -7.55 -16.65 19.92
CA GLN A 441 -8.54 -15.59 19.72
C GLN A 441 -9.81 -15.85 20.51
N ASN A 442 -10.40 -17.04 20.33
CA ASN A 442 -11.61 -17.44 21.04
C ASN A 442 -11.40 -17.34 22.56
N ARG A 443 -10.25 -17.79 23.07
CA ARG A 443 -9.93 -17.72 24.51
C ARG A 443 -9.78 -16.28 25.03
N VAL A 444 -9.36 -15.33 24.19
CA VAL A 444 -9.17 -13.92 24.57
C VAL A 444 -10.48 -13.14 24.50
N ASP A 445 -11.31 -13.43 23.50
CA ASP A 445 -12.55 -12.69 23.26
C ASP A 445 -13.76 -13.23 24.05
N THR A 446 -13.70 -14.49 24.52
CA THR A 446 -14.71 -15.11 25.41
C THR A 446 -14.14 -15.36 26.80
#